data_AF-A0A426ZBT3-F1
#
_entry.id   AF-A0A426ZBT3-F1
#
_cell.length_a   1.000
_cell.length_b   1.000
_cell.length_c   1.000
_cell.angle_alpha   90.00
_cell.angle_beta   90.00
_cell.angle_gamma   90.00
#
_symmetry.space_group_name_H-M   'P 1'
#
loop_
_entity.id
_entity.type
_entity.pdbx_description
1 polymer ?
#
loop_
_entity_poly.entity_id
_entity_poly.type
_entity_poly.pdbx_seq_one_letter_code
_entity_poly.pdbx_strand_id
1 'polypeptide(L)'
;MLFCSIILSQKIRTVELDGKTVKLQIIVYDITEMESFNNIRQWLSEIDRYASDSVCKLLVGNKCDLVENRVVEIEKAKVMNDIYYF
;
A
#
# COMPACT_ATOMS: atom_id res chain seq x y z
N MET A 1 14.99 12.20 -3.91
CA MET A 1 13.95 11.25 -3.47
C MET A 1 12.65 12.04 -3.38
N LEU A 2 12.04 12.32 -4.54
CA LEU A 2 10.77 13.03 -4.61
C LEU A 2 9.70 12.03 -4.21
N PHE A 3 9.01 12.26 -3.09
CA PHE A 3 7.70 11.69 -2.92
C PHE A 3 6.72 12.83 -2.66
N CYS A 4 5.97 13.07 -3.74
CA CYS A 4 4.93 14.06 -3.90
C CYS A 4 3.81 13.86 -2.86
N SER A 5 3.21 14.97 -2.47
CA SER A 5 2.35 15.23 -1.32
C SER A 5 0.98 14.52 -1.28
N ILE A 6 0.84 13.26 -1.69
CA ILE A 6 -0.49 12.60 -1.79
C ILE A 6 -0.57 11.22 -1.10
N ILE A 7 0.47 10.75 -0.40
CA ILE A 7 0.42 9.46 0.32
C ILE A 7 1.07 9.57 1.70
N LEU A 8 0.33 9.18 2.74
CA LEU A 8 0.68 9.33 4.16
C LEU A 8 1.96 8.61 4.60
N SER A 9 2.39 7.54 3.92
CA SER A 9 3.74 6.99 4.04
C SER A 9 3.96 5.87 3.04
N GLN A 10 5.13 5.84 2.40
CA GLN A 10 5.65 4.64 1.76
C GLN A 10 6.92 4.22 2.47
N LYS A 11 6.95 2.99 2.98
CA LYS A 11 8.08 2.50 3.74
C LYS A 11 8.43 1.08 3.34
N ILE A 12 9.68 0.91 2.92
CA ILE A 12 10.28 -0.41 2.78
C ILE A 12 10.79 -0.83 4.16
N ARG A 13 10.36 -2.01 4.59
CA ARG A 13 10.85 -2.70 5.78
C ARG A 13 11.53 -3.98 5.34
N THR A 14 12.70 -4.24 5.90
CA THR A 14 13.36 -5.53 5.72
C THR A 14 13.08 -6.34 6.98
N VAL A 15 12.53 -7.53 6.81
CA VAL A 15 12.20 -8.46 7.89
C VAL A 15 12.95 -9.75 7.61
N GLU A 16 13.63 -10.28 8.61
CA GLU A 16 14.23 -11.62 8.54
C GLU A 16 13.26 -12.61 9.17
N LEU A 17 12.84 -13.59 8.38
CA LEU A 17 11.95 -14.67 8.81
C LEU A 17 12.60 -16.00 8.41
N ASP A 18 12.84 -16.88 9.39
CA ASP A 18 13.41 -18.21 9.18
C ASP A 18 14.71 -18.21 8.34
N GLY A 19 15.59 -17.23 8.57
CA GLY A 19 16.84 -17.07 7.83
C GLY A 19 16.71 -16.53 6.41
N LYS A 20 15.50 -16.08 6.02
CA LYS A 20 15.24 -15.41 4.74
C LYS A 20 15.00 -13.92 4.96
N THR A 21 15.70 -13.10 4.19
CA THR A 21 15.46 -11.66 4.15
C THR A 21 14.30 -11.35 3.21
N VAL A 22 13.20 -10.87 3.78
CA VAL A 22 12.02 -10.43 3.04
C VAL A 22 11.95 -8.91 3.08
N LYS A 23 11.81 -8.28 1.91
CA LYS A 23 11.50 -6.85 1.83
C LYS A 23 10.00 -6.70 1.75
N LEU A 24 9.44 -5.91 2.63
CA LEU A 24 8.03 -5.56 2.70
C LEU A 24 7.86 -4.09 2.32
N GLN A 25 7.12 -3.84 1.26
CA GLN A 25 6.67 -2.51 0.88
C GLN A 25 5.31 -2.25 1.52
N ILE A 26 5.26 -1.28 2.43
CA ILE A 26 4.01 -0.86 3.07
C ILE A 26 3.50 0.39 2.35
N ILE A 27 2.26 0.32 1.89
CA ILE A 27 1.53 1.39 1.22
C ILE A 27 0.34 1.74 2.10
N VAL A 28 0.21 3.00 2.48
CA VAL A 28 -0.86 3.46 3.35
C VAL A 28 -1.73 4.45 2.59
N TYR A 29 -3.03 4.19 2.52
CA TYR A 29 -4.01 5.10 1.90
C TYR A 29 -5.06 5.52 2.94
N ASP A 30 -5.83 6.55 2.65
CA ASP A 30 -6.91 7.03 3.51
C ASP A 30 -8.25 6.49 3.03
N ILE A 31 -8.98 5.77 3.89
CA ILE A 31 -10.28 5.20 3.50
C ILE A 31 -11.36 6.25 3.20
N THR A 32 -11.14 7.49 3.65
CA THR A 32 -12.03 8.65 3.46
C THR A 32 -11.66 9.47 2.22
N GLU A 33 -10.58 9.12 1.51
CA GLU A 33 -10.11 9.85 0.32
C GLU A 33 -9.90 8.91 -0.88
N MET A 34 -10.84 8.91 -1.83
CA MET A 34 -10.79 8.05 -3.01
C MET A 34 -9.57 8.34 -3.90
N GLU A 35 -9.10 9.58 -3.93
CA GLU A 35 -7.91 9.98 -4.69
C GLU A 35 -6.65 9.27 -4.18
N SER A 36 -6.49 9.14 -2.86
CA SER A 36 -5.39 8.40 -2.24
C SER A 36 -5.37 6.93 -2.69
N PHE A 37 -6.55 6.33 -2.87
CA PHE A 37 -6.70 4.95 -3.34
C PHE A 37 -6.41 4.81 -4.84
N ASN A 38 -6.92 5.73 -5.66
CA ASN A 38 -6.69 5.70 -7.11
C ASN A 38 -5.20 5.81 -7.45
N ASN A 39 -4.47 6.58 -6.66
CA ASN A 39 -3.04 6.72 -6.83
C ASN A 39 -2.31 5.38 -6.67
N ILE A 40 -2.73 4.48 -5.77
CA ILE A 40 -2.00 3.22 -5.48
C ILE A 40 -1.60 2.45 -6.76
N ARG A 41 -2.46 2.36 -7.78
CA ARG A 41 -2.17 1.65 -9.04
C ARG A 41 -0.94 2.19 -9.77
N GLN A 42 -0.80 3.52 -9.83
CA GLN A 42 0.36 4.15 -10.45
C GLN A 42 1.63 3.81 -9.67
N TRP A 43 1.55 3.80 -8.35
CA TRP A 43 2.70 3.57 -7.49
C TRP A 43 3.13 2.10 -7.49
N LEU A 44 2.18 1.17 -7.59
CA LEU A 44 2.49 -0.24 -7.81
C LEU A 44 3.27 -0.44 -9.11
N SER A 45 2.87 0.23 -10.19
CA SER A 45 3.59 0.19 -11.47
C SER A 45 5.01 0.75 -11.35
N GLU A 46 5.20 1.83 -10.59
CA GLU A 46 6.54 2.36 -10.31
C GLU A 46 7.37 1.39 -9.46
N ILE A 47 6.77 0.77 -8.44
CA ILE A 47 7.44 -0.23 -7.60
C ILE A 47 7.83 -1.45 -8.43
N ASP A 48 6.91 -2.01 -9.24
CA ASP A 48 7.22 -3.17 -10.09
C ASP A 48 8.29 -2.85 -11.14
N ARG A 49 8.42 -1.58 -11.55
CA ARG A 49 9.47 -1.14 -12.46
C ARG A 49 10.85 -1.03 -11.80
N TYR A 50 10.92 -0.67 -10.53
CA TYR A 50 12.18 -0.35 -9.85
C TYR A 50 12.59 -1.36 -8.77
N ALA A 51 11.67 -2.20 -8.29
CA ALA A 51 11.91 -3.19 -7.26
C ALA A 51 12.17 -4.57 -7.87
N SER A 52 12.96 -5.39 -7.18
CA SER A 52 13.14 -6.80 -7.52
C SER A 52 11.85 -7.59 -7.25
N ASP A 53 11.57 -8.63 -8.03
CA ASP A 53 10.40 -9.53 -7.92
C ASP A 53 10.15 -10.13 -6.51
N SER A 54 11.12 -10.01 -5.60
CA SER A 54 11.11 -10.55 -4.24
C SER A 54 10.55 -9.61 -3.16
N VAL A 55 9.97 -8.45 -3.51
CA VAL A 55 9.37 -7.54 -2.53
C VAL A 55 7.90 -7.88 -2.30
N CYS A 56 7.56 -8.28 -1.08
CA CYS A 56 6.17 -8.44 -0.65
C CYS A 56 5.50 -7.07 -0.50
N LYS A 57 4.23 -6.96 -0.90
CA LYS A 57 3.47 -5.70 -0.86
C LYS A 57 2.34 -5.80 0.16
N LEU A 58 2.21 -4.76 0.99
CA LEU A 58 1.16 -4.62 2.00
C LEU A 58 0.45 -3.29 1.82
N LEU A 59 -0.89 -3.32 1.76
CA LEU A 59 -1.73 -2.13 1.70
C LEU A 59 -2.51 -1.98 3.01
N VAL A 60 -2.47 -0.77 3.57
CA VAL A 60 -3.08 -0.44 4.85
C VAL A 60 -4.06 0.71 4.65
N GLY A 61 -5.31 0.49 5.06
CA GLY A 61 -6.34 1.53 5.07
C GLY A 61 -6.31 2.35 6.35
N ASN A 62 -5.76 3.56 6.31
CA ASN A 62 -5.72 4.48 7.44
C ASN A 62 -7.08 5.17 7.67
N LYS A 63 -7.27 5.72 8.87
CA LYS A 63 -8.52 6.36 9.34
C LYS A 63 -9.71 5.41 9.42
N CYS A 64 -9.46 4.15 9.78
CA CYS A 64 -10.50 3.12 9.90
C CYS A 64 -11.53 3.42 11.00
N ASP A 65 -11.24 4.35 11.90
CA ASP A 65 -12.16 4.93 12.88
C ASP A 65 -13.29 5.76 12.25
N LEU A 66 -13.06 6.36 11.07
CA LEU A 66 -14.02 7.20 10.36
C LEU A 66 -14.91 6.39 9.40
N VAL A 67 -15.52 5.31 9.90
CA VAL A 67 -16.30 4.36 9.08
C VAL A 67 -17.43 5.04 8.31
N GLU A 68 -18.11 6.02 8.91
CA GLU A 68 -19.23 6.75 8.29
C GLU A 68 -18.79 7.62 7.10
N ASN A 69 -17.53 8.05 7.08
CA ASN A 69 -16.94 8.85 6.00
C ASN A 69 -16.19 7.98 4.99
N ARG A 70 -16.32 6.66 5.06
CA ARG A 70 -15.65 5.75 4.14
C ARG A 70 -16.17 5.96 2.74
N VAL A 71 -15.25 6.30 1.83
CA VAL A 71 -15.51 6.39 0.38
C VAL A 71 -14.86 5.25 -0.39
N VAL A 72 -13.89 4.55 0.22
CA VAL A 72 -13.22 3.38 -0.35
C VAL A 72 -13.78 2.09 0.25
N GLU A 73 -14.53 1.36 -0.57
CA GLU A 73 -15.07 0.04 -0.22
C GLU A 73 -13.95 -0.99 -0.02
N ILE A 74 -14.10 -1.84 0.99
CA ILE A 74 -13.12 -2.89 1.33
C ILE A 74 -12.96 -3.89 0.16
N GLU A 75 -14.04 -4.18 -0.55
CA GLU A 75 -14.01 -5.11 -1.70
C GLU A 75 -13.11 -4.59 -2.83
N LYS A 76 -13.13 -3.28 -3.11
CA LYS A 76 -12.23 -2.66 -4.10
C LYS A 76 -10.77 -2.80 -3.73
N ALA A 77 -10.45 -2.70 -2.43
CA ALA A 77 -9.09 -2.90 -1.93
C ALA A 77 -8.66 -4.37 -2.01
N LYS A 78 -9.57 -5.32 -1.72
CA LYS A 78 -9.29 -6.77 -1.78
C LYS A 78 -9.04 -7.30 -3.20
N VAL A 79 -9.61 -6.65 -4.21
CA VAL A 79 -9.43 -7.05 -5.63
C VAL A 79 -8.05 -6.64 -6.16
N MET A 80 -7.26 -5.85 -5.43
CA MET A 80 -5.87 -5.60 -5.79
C MET A 80 -5.04 -6.85 -5.53
N ASN A 81 -4.87 -7.66 -6.57
CA ASN A 81 -4.03 -8.86 -6.55
C ASN A 81 -2.61 -8.54 -6.05
N ASP A 82 -2.00 -9.52 -5.38
CA ASP A 82 -0.63 -9.48 -4.84
C ASP A 82 -0.41 -8.53 -3.64
N ILE A 83 -1.50 -8.10 -3.00
CA ILE A 83 -1.45 -7.18 -1.86
C ILE A 83 -2.24 -7.77 -0.69
N TYR A 84 -1.55 -7.89 0.45
CA TYR A 84 -2.21 -8.20 1.72
C TYR A 84 -2.88 -6.93 2.27
N TYR A 85 -4.10 -7.08 2.78
CA TYR A 85 -4.90 -5.99 3.32
C TYR A 85 -4.97 -6.09 4.86
N PHE A 86 -4.72 -4.98 5.54
CA PHE A 86 -4.94 -4.80 6.98
C PHE A 86 -5.74 -3.53 7.26
#